data_AF-A0AAW8G1N1-F1
#
_entry.id   AF-A0AAW8G1N1-F1
#
_cell.length_a   1.000
_cell.length_b   1.000
_cell.length_c   1.000
_cell.angle_alpha   90.00
_cell.angle_beta   90.00
_cell.angle_gamma   90.00
#
_symmetry.space_group_name_H-M   'P 1'
#
loop_
_entity.id
_entity.type
_entity.pdbx_description
1 polymer ?
#
loop_
_entity_poly.entity_id
_entity_poly.type
_entity_poly.pdbx_seq_one_letter_code
_entity_poly.pdbx_strand_id
1 'polypeptide(L)'
;MKKLFLLFLTAFTLFSCSSDDDTIYDFIGTWSGSYTGNDKGTWNIVVATDGKVTGTMHSDQNNENYNISGHLTESGELSASVGLPSDGEFRGNLGRDKNASGTWRNSVPNPDRAGDWTGKKDK
;
A
#
# COMPACT_ATOMS: atom_id res chain seq x y z
N MET A 1 1.26 60.66 -23.52
CA MET A 1 0.53 59.93 -22.47
C MET A 1 1.52 58.95 -21.85
N LYS A 2 1.87 59.15 -20.57
CA LYS A 2 2.96 58.45 -19.87
C LYS A 2 2.39 57.43 -18.89
N LYS A 3 3.19 56.39 -18.67
CA LYS A 3 3.25 55.44 -17.54
C LYS A 3 2.63 54.05 -17.79
N LEU A 4 3.49 53.22 -18.38
CA LEU A 4 3.53 51.77 -18.29
C LEU A 4 3.55 51.34 -16.81
N PHE A 5 2.57 50.56 -16.38
CA PHE A 5 2.52 49.98 -15.03
C PHE A 5 2.72 48.46 -15.16
N LEU A 6 3.99 48.05 -15.23
CA LEU A 6 4.42 46.67 -15.09
C LEU A 6 4.40 46.32 -13.60
N LEU A 7 3.40 45.55 -13.16
CA LEU A 7 3.40 44.96 -11.82
C LEU A 7 3.72 43.47 -11.97
N PHE A 8 5.02 43.20 -11.94
CA PHE A 8 5.60 41.87 -11.76
C PHE A 8 5.26 41.42 -10.33
N LEU A 9 4.19 40.66 -10.17
CA LEU A 9 3.92 39.92 -8.93
C LEU A 9 4.36 38.48 -9.14
N THR A 10 5.68 38.29 -9.25
CA THR A 10 6.32 36.99 -9.03
C THR A 10 6.18 36.67 -7.55
N ALA A 11 5.03 36.12 -7.18
CA ALA A 11 4.92 35.34 -5.96
C ALA A 11 5.85 34.14 -6.15
N PHE A 12 7.04 34.25 -5.57
CA PHE A 12 7.93 33.13 -5.30
C PHE A 12 7.14 32.16 -4.42
N THR A 13 6.44 31.22 -5.05
CA THR A 13 6.05 29.98 -4.37
C THR A 13 7.36 29.23 -4.16
N LEU A 14 7.98 29.49 -3.02
CA LEU A 14 8.94 28.58 -2.42
C LEU A 14 8.18 27.29 -2.12
N PHE A 15 8.05 26.43 -3.13
CA PHE A 15 7.89 25.01 -2.89
C PHE A 15 9.14 24.60 -2.10
N SER A 16 9.01 24.52 -0.78
CA SER A 16 9.91 23.72 0.04
C SER A 16 9.70 22.28 -0.42
N CYS A 17 10.37 21.91 -1.50
CA CYS A 17 10.62 20.53 -1.81
C CYS A 17 11.55 20.07 -0.69
N SER A 18 10.99 19.53 0.41
CA SER A 18 11.79 18.65 1.24
C SER A 18 12.19 17.54 0.29
N SER A 19 13.47 17.51 -0.06
CA SER A 19 14.07 16.33 -0.67
C SER A 19 14.15 15.28 0.41
N ASP A 20 12.98 14.82 0.87
CA ASP A 20 12.86 13.54 1.53
C ASP A 20 13.09 12.57 0.38
N ASP A 21 14.35 12.15 0.25
CA ASP A 21 14.77 11.14 -0.72
C ASP A 21 13.98 9.88 -0.34
N ASP A 22 12.85 9.68 -1.01
CA ASP A 22 11.93 8.58 -0.71
C ASP A 22 12.70 7.29 -0.98
N THR A 23 13.14 6.60 0.08
CA THR A 23 13.84 5.32 -0.05
C THR A 23 12.97 4.17 0.41
N ILE A 24 13.18 3.00 -0.21
CA ILE A 24 12.52 1.75 0.16
C ILE A 24 12.91 1.26 1.57
N TYR A 25 14.05 1.74 2.12
CA TYR A 25 14.65 1.22 3.36
C TYR A 25 13.72 1.30 4.58
N ASP A 26 12.88 2.32 4.66
CA ASP A 26 11.92 2.46 5.76
C ASP A 26 10.82 1.39 5.73
N PHE A 27 10.59 0.75 4.59
CA PHE A 27 9.55 -0.25 4.41
C PHE A 27 10.05 -1.69 4.50
N ILE A 28 11.35 -1.94 4.28
CA ILE A 28 11.95 -3.28 4.32
C ILE A 28 11.64 -3.97 5.66
N GLY A 29 11.25 -5.25 5.58
CA GLY A 29 10.97 -6.09 6.74
C GLY A 29 9.55 -6.64 6.72
N THR A 30 9.15 -7.20 7.86
CA THR A 30 7.84 -7.84 8.02
C THR A 30 6.78 -6.82 8.42
N TRP A 31 5.62 -6.94 7.79
CA TRP A 31 4.41 -6.21 8.13
C TRP A 31 3.30 -7.21 8.37
N SER A 32 2.43 -6.93 9.33
CA SER A 32 1.33 -7.80 9.67
C SER A 32 0.08 -7.01 10.04
N GLY A 33 -1.08 -7.65 9.90
CA GLY A 33 -2.35 -6.96 10.11
C GLY A 33 -3.57 -7.85 10.02
N SER A 34 -4.72 -7.19 9.95
CA SER A 34 -6.02 -7.83 9.77
C SER A 34 -6.77 -7.23 8.59
N TYR A 35 -7.70 -8.01 8.05
CA TYR A 35 -8.63 -7.58 7.02
C TYR A 35 -10.07 -7.89 7.41
N THR A 36 -11.00 -7.14 6.85
CA THR A 36 -12.45 -7.25 7.05
C THR A 36 -13.18 -7.09 5.71
N GLY A 37 -14.51 -7.20 5.72
CA GLY A 37 -15.36 -7.08 4.53
C GLY A 37 -16.28 -8.28 4.39
N ASN A 38 -16.37 -8.83 3.17
CA ASN A 38 -17.08 -10.08 2.91
C ASN A 38 -16.42 -11.28 3.59
N ASP A 39 -15.13 -11.18 3.90
CA ASP A 39 -14.39 -12.11 4.73
C ASP A 39 -13.55 -11.36 5.78
N LYS A 40 -12.97 -12.07 6.76
CA LYS A 40 -12.07 -11.51 7.76
C LYS A 40 -10.97 -12.47 8.13
N GLY A 41 -9.86 -11.91 8.59
CA GLY A 41 -8.77 -12.67 9.17
C GLY A 41 -7.50 -11.85 9.25
N THR A 42 -6.37 -12.52 9.07
CA THR A 42 -5.04 -11.92 9.25
C THR A 42 -4.20 -12.03 8.00
N TRP A 43 -3.20 -11.16 7.89
CA TRP A 43 -2.21 -11.21 6.82
C TRP A 43 -0.83 -10.86 7.36
N ASN A 44 0.20 -11.31 6.65
CA ASN A 44 1.58 -10.87 6.83
C ASN A 44 2.26 -10.79 5.47
N ILE A 45 3.14 -9.80 5.30
CA ILE A 45 4.01 -9.66 4.13
C ILE A 45 5.43 -9.33 4.56
N VAL A 46 6.38 -9.64 3.71
CA VAL A 46 7.78 -9.24 3.81
C VAL A 46 8.10 -8.37 2.59
N VAL A 47 8.64 -7.17 2.85
CA VAL A 47 9.16 -6.26 1.84
C VAL A 47 10.67 -6.47 1.75
N ALA A 48 11.16 -6.85 0.59
CA ALA A 48 12.58 -7.01 0.30
C ALA A 48 13.24 -5.70 -0.14
N THR A 49 14.57 -5.68 -0.19
CA THR A 49 15.39 -4.51 -0.55
C THR A 49 15.15 -4.00 -1.97
N ASP A 50 14.66 -4.85 -2.87
CA ASP A 50 14.32 -4.52 -4.26
C ASP A 50 12.83 -4.14 -4.42
N GLY A 51 12.11 -3.94 -3.33
CA GLY A 51 10.67 -3.65 -3.32
C GLY A 51 9.79 -4.87 -3.58
N LYS A 52 10.35 -6.08 -3.76
CA LYS A 52 9.54 -7.29 -3.89
C LYS A 52 8.76 -7.57 -2.60
N VAL A 53 7.49 -7.92 -2.75
CA VAL A 53 6.59 -8.27 -1.64
C VAL A 53 6.16 -9.73 -1.76
N THR A 54 6.27 -10.46 -0.65
CA THR A 54 5.76 -11.83 -0.52
C THR A 54 5.10 -12.02 0.83
N GLY A 55 4.04 -12.81 0.92
CA GLY A 55 3.33 -13.00 2.18
C GLY A 55 2.18 -13.99 2.10
N THR A 56 1.34 -13.97 3.13
CA THR A 56 0.14 -14.81 3.22
C THR A 56 -1.03 -14.03 3.81
N MET A 57 -2.24 -14.43 3.44
CA MET A 57 -3.51 -14.00 4.01
C MET A 57 -4.29 -15.24 4.47
N HIS A 58 -4.82 -15.21 5.68
CA HIS A 58 -5.56 -16.31 6.28
C HIS A 58 -7.00 -15.88 6.59
N SER A 59 -7.98 -16.68 6.14
CA SER A 59 -9.40 -16.51 6.42
C SER A 59 -9.82 -17.22 7.69
N ASP A 60 -10.33 -16.46 8.67
CA ASP A 60 -10.86 -17.03 9.91
C ASP A 60 -12.21 -17.74 9.69
N GLN A 61 -12.95 -17.38 8.63
CA GLN A 61 -14.28 -17.94 8.38
C GLN A 61 -14.23 -19.24 7.59
N ASN A 62 -13.38 -19.29 6.58
CA ASN A 62 -13.30 -20.44 5.67
C ASN A 62 -12.09 -21.34 5.98
N ASN A 63 -11.20 -20.91 6.90
CA ASN A 63 -9.94 -21.59 7.22
C ASN A 63 -9.05 -21.80 5.97
N GLU A 64 -9.05 -20.80 5.09
CA GLU A 64 -8.32 -20.79 3.82
C GLU A 64 -7.04 -19.97 3.94
N ASN A 65 -5.99 -20.38 3.25
CA ASN A 65 -4.73 -19.64 3.15
C ASN A 65 -4.49 -19.22 1.70
N TYR A 66 -4.12 -17.96 1.53
CA TYR A 66 -3.82 -17.36 0.25
C TYR A 66 -2.40 -16.82 0.25
N ASN A 67 -1.72 -16.92 -0.88
CA ASN A 67 -0.41 -16.30 -1.04
C ASN A 67 -0.58 -14.85 -1.49
N ILE A 68 0.26 -13.96 -0.95
CA ILE A 68 0.41 -12.58 -1.41
C ILE A 68 1.74 -12.47 -2.15
N SER A 69 1.71 -11.90 -3.36
CA SER A 69 2.93 -11.57 -4.10
C SER A 69 2.76 -10.28 -4.90
N GLY A 70 3.75 -9.40 -4.87
CA GLY A 70 3.67 -8.12 -5.57
C GLY A 70 4.91 -7.26 -5.42
N HIS A 71 4.70 -5.95 -5.50
CA HIS A 71 5.75 -4.94 -5.42
C HIS A 71 5.30 -3.74 -4.59
N LEU A 72 6.27 -3.13 -3.90
CA LEU A 72 6.12 -1.88 -3.15
C LEU A 72 7.05 -0.83 -3.77
N THR A 73 6.49 0.36 -4.05
CA THR A 73 7.28 1.49 -4.53
C THR A 73 8.04 2.17 -3.39
N GLU A 74 8.99 3.04 -3.73
CA GLU A 74 9.73 3.88 -2.78
C GLU A 74 8.85 4.90 -2.03
N SER A 75 7.65 5.19 -2.54
CA SER A 75 6.63 6.01 -1.89
C SER A 75 5.68 5.22 -0.99
N GLY A 76 5.89 3.90 -0.85
CA GLY A 76 5.08 3.02 -0.03
C GLY A 76 3.79 2.53 -0.69
N GLU A 77 3.59 2.73 -1.99
CA GLU A 77 2.43 2.20 -2.72
C GLU A 77 2.58 0.69 -2.97
N LEU A 78 1.61 -0.09 -2.49
CA LEU A 78 1.57 -1.55 -2.59
C LEU A 78 0.63 -2.00 -3.71
N SER A 79 1.20 -2.76 -4.65
CA SER A 79 0.45 -3.47 -5.70
C SER A 79 0.80 -4.95 -5.65
N ALA A 80 -0.10 -5.77 -5.12
CA ALA A 80 0.07 -7.21 -5.01
C ALA A 80 -1.19 -7.98 -5.44
N SER A 81 -1.01 -9.27 -5.65
CA SER A 81 -2.08 -10.23 -5.92
C SER A 81 -2.26 -11.17 -4.75
N VAL A 82 -3.50 -11.61 -4.53
CA VAL A 82 -3.88 -12.68 -3.60
C VAL A 82 -4.32 -13.90 -4.44
N GLY A 83 -3.74 -15.09 -4.23
CA GLY A 83 -4.08 -16.29 -5.02
C GLY A 83 -3.96 -17.60 -4.22
N LEU A 84 -4.71 -18.68 -4.53
CA LEU A 84 -4.91 -19.35 -5.85
C LEU A 84 -6.41 -19.51 -6.28
N PRO A 85 -6.78 -19.31 -7.57
CA PRO A 85 -5.97 -18.86 -8.71
C PRO A 85 -5.70 -17.35 -8.67
N SER A 86 -4.88 -16.86 -9.59
CA SER A 86 -4.29 -15.51 -9.64
C SER A 86 -5.26 -14.37 -10.01
N ASP A 87 -6.41 -14.28 -9.34
CA ASP A 87 -7.47 -13.32 -9.66
C ASP A 87 -7.90 -12.42 -8.48
N GLY A 88 -7.11 -12.41 -7.41
CA GLY A 88 -7.28 -11.51 -6.27
C GLY A 88 -6.28 -10.35 -6.29
N GLU A 89 -6.70 -9.21 -5.77
CA GLU A 89 -5.88 -8.01 -5.59
C GLU A 89 -5.66 -7.72 -4.10
N PHE A 90 -4.47 -7.28 -3.76
CA PHE A 90 -4.09 -6.73 -2.46
C PHE A 90 -3.37 -5.40 -2.69
N ARG A 91 -4.08 -4.30 -2.46
CA ARG A 91 -3.63 -2.94 -2.78
C ARG A 91 -3.59 -2.10 -1.51
N GLY A 92 -2.69 -1.13 -1.42
CA GLY A 92 -2.71 -0.18 -0.32
C GLY A 92 -1.46 0.67 -0.20
N ASN A 93 -1.22 1.22 0.98
CA ASN A 93 -0.04 2.03 1.27
C ASN A 93 0.58 1.62 2.62
N LEU A 94 1.92 1.55 2.64
CA LEU A 94 2.73 1.43 3.85
C LEU A 94 3.28 2.81 4.20
N GLY A 95 2.95 3.32 5.38
CA GLY A 95 3.40 4.61 5.87
C GLY A 95 4.73 4.53 6.61
N ARG A 96 5.56 5.58 6.50
CA ARG A 96 6.81 5.71 7.27
C ARG A 96 6.57 5.83 8.79
N ASP A 97 5.33 6.12 9.18
CA ASP A 97 4.85 6.07 10.57
C ASP A 97 4.59 4.63 11.08
N LYS A 98 4.92 3.62 10.27
CA LYS A 98 4.76 2.18 10.53
C LYS A 98 3.32 1.71 10.59
N ASN A 99 2.37 2.50 10.09
CA ASN A 99 0.99 2.06 9.87
C ASN A 99 0.77 1.78 8.38
N ALA A 100 -0.12 0.84 8.08
CA ALA A 100 -0.47 0.51 6.71
C ALA A 100 -1.98 0.26 6.60
N SER A 101 -2.53 0.57 5.43
CA SER A 101 -3.93 0.29 5.12
C SER A 101 -4.16 0.13 3.63
N GLY A 102 -5.27 -0.50 3.27
CA GLY A 102 -5.64 -0.69 1.88
C GLY A 102 -6.86 -1.55 1.71
N THR A 103 -7.00 -2.11 0.52
CA THR A 103 -8.13 -2.95 0.11
C THR A 103 -7.67 -4.29 -0.42
N TRP A 104 -8.56 -5.26 -0.34
CA TRP A 104 -8.41 -6.56 -0.97
C TRP A 104 -9.66 -6.90 -1.78
N ARG A 105 -9.48 -7.70 -2.83
CA ARG A 105 -10.56 -8.27 -3.62
C ARG A 105 -10.16 -9.67 -4.06
N ASN A 106 -11.11 -10.59 -4.08
CA ASN A 106 -10.97 -11.88 -4.72
C ASN A 106 -12.21 -12.14 -5.58
N SER A 107 -11.98 -12.36 -6.88
CA SER A 107 -13.04 -12.58 -7.87
C SER A 107 -13.58 -14.02 -7.85
N VAL A 108 -12.97 -14.91 -7.06
CA VAL A 108 -13.35 -16.32 -6.94
C VAL A 108 -13.50 -16.69 -5.45
N PRO A 109 -14.64 -17.28 -5.02
CA PRO A 109 -15.83 -17.63 -5.80
C PRO A 109 -16.69 -16.40 -6.15
N ASN A 110 -17.64 -16.56 -7.09
CA ASN A 110 -18.66 -15.57 -7.40
C ASN A 110 -19.85 -15.72 -6.42
N PRO A 111 -20.36 -14.66 -5.77
CA PRO A 111 -20.00 -13.24 -5.92
C PRO A 111 -18.64 -12.90 -5.34
N ASP A 112 -17.96 -11.94 -5.98
CA ASP A 112 -16.69 -11.37 -5.54
C ASP A 112 -16.69 -11.06 -4.05
N ARG A 113 -15.56 -11.38 -3.41
CA ARG A 113 -15.30 -11.02 -2.02
C ARG A 113 -14.35 -9.83 -2.00
N ALA A 114 -14.61 -8.85 -1.14
CA ALA A 114 -13.75 -7.70 -1.00
C ALA A 114 -13.82 -7.11 0.41
N GLY A 115 -12.91 -6.19 0.68
CA GLY A 115 -12.98 -5.31 1.84
C GLY A 115 -11.68 -4.56 2.09
N ASP A 116 -11.52 -4.13 3.33
CA ASP A 116 -10.41 -3.28 3.76
C ASP A 116 -9.44 -4.06 4.66
N TRP A 117 -8.21 -3.59 4.72
CA TRP A 117 -7.22 -4.11 5.65
C TRP A 117 -6.43 -2.98 6.32
N THR A 118 -5.92 -3.29 7.51
CA THR A 118 -5.00 -2.44 8.26
C THR A 118 -3.85 -3.28 8.79
N GLY A 119 -2.70 -2.68 8.99
CA GLY A 119 -1.54 -3.36 9.56
C GLY A 119 -0.47 -2.42 10.05
N LYS A 120 0.59 -3.02 10.59
CA LYS A 120 1.75 -2.32 11.13
C LYS A 120 3.02 -3.04 10.75
N LYS A 121 4.12 -2.28 10.71
CA LYS A 121 5.45 -2.87 10.63
C LYS A 121 5.76 -3.60 11.94
N ASP A 122 6.25 -4.82 11.83
CA ASP A 122 6.73 -5.57 12.99
C ASP A 122 7.95 -4.85 13.61
N LYS A 123 8.17 -5.04 14.91
CA LYS A 123 9.16 -4.28 15.69
C LYS A 123 10.60 -4.57 15.30
#